data_AF-A0A918ZKA2-F1
#
_entry.id   AF-A0A918ZKA2-F1
#
_cell.length_a   1.000
_cell.length_b   1.000
_cell.length_c   1.000
_cell.angle_alpha   90.00
_cell.angle_beta   90.00
_cell.angle_gamma   90.00
#
_symmetry.space_group_name_H-M   'P 1'
#
loop_
_entity.id
_entity.type
_entity.pdbx_description
1 polymer ?
#
loop_
_entity_poly.entity_id
_entity_poly.type
_entity_poly.pdbx_seq_one_letter_code
_entity_poly.pdbx_strand_id
1 'polypeptide(L)'
;MTYPMNLRRVQDGERSWTYRQLHEIAGGLAVALHSVGADPARPVAVLLERSVWMVAAALAVVRTGSSYVPLDPETPAARLESIVEDAEPAAMITSRSLAGRVPDGVPVVYVDDPLPAAEDFTSAAVGRDTRAYIIFTSGTTGRPKGVQVSHGNLLSLLVASQEVYDFGPNDVWTLFHSFAFDFSVWEGAPPCTAAGWSSYRRRRRRIRRRSGGCCATSGSRSCARPRPPSTTSSRRRPASPTGCHCAG
;
A
#
# COMPACT_ATOMS: atom_id res chain seq x y z
N MET A 1 2.19 17.72 -16.43
CA MET A 1 2.25 17.13 -17.78
C MET A 1 1.31 15.93 -17.77
N THR A 2 0.13 16.07 -18.37
CA THR A 2 -0.95 15.08 -18.32
C THR A 2 -0.64 13.95 -19.29
N TYR A 3 -0.55 12.71 -18.80
CA TYR A 3 -0.28 11.54 -19.65
C TYR A 3 -1.57 11.02 -20.28
N PRO A 4 -1.53 10.56 -21.54
CA PRO A 4 -2.72 10.03 -22.19
C PRO A 4 -3.09 8.69 -21.53
N MET A 5 -4.25 8.64 -20.86
CA MET A 5 -4.83 7.46 -20.20
C MET A 5 -5.07 6.24 -21.11
N ASN A 6 -4.67 6.31 -22.38
CA ASN A 6 -5.09 5.40 -23.45
C ASN A 6 -4.06 4.30 -23.77
N LEU A 7 -2.81 4.40 -23.30
CA LEU A 7 -1.74 3.46 -23.65
C LEU A 7 -1.50 2.38 -22.58
N ARG A 8 -1.78 2.68 -21.31
CA ARG A 8 -1.54 1.75 -20.20
C ARG A 8 -2.75 0.89 -19.94
N ARG A 9 -2.51 -0.35 -19.55
CA ARG A 9 -3.57 -1.34 -19.37
C ARG A 9 -3.37 -2.18 -18.12
N VAL A 10 -4.48 -2.65 -17.56
CA VAL A 10 -4.52 -3.78 -16.63
C VAL A 10 -5.13 -4.94 -17.40
N GLN A 11 -4.56 -6.13 -17.28
CA GLN A 11 -4.97 -7.29 -18.05
C GLN A 11 -5.07 -8.53 -17.16
N ASP A 12 -6.09 -9.34 -17.46
CA ASP A 12 -6.32 -10.66 -16.89
C ASP A 12 -6.85 -11.58 -18.01
N GLY A 13 -6.06 -12.60 -18.37
CA GLY A 13 -6.31 -13.41 -19.57
C GLY A 13 -6.51 -12.55 -20.83
N GLU A 14 -7.63 -12.77 -21.52
CA GLU A 14 -8.04 -12.01 -22.72
C GLU A 14 -8.63 -10.62 -22.39
N ARG A 15 -8.99 -10.37 -21.12
CA ARG A 15 -9.61 -9.11 -20.71
C ARG A 15 -8.54 -8.06 -20.43
N SER A 16 -8.63 -6.93 -21.12
CA SER A 16 -7.70 -5.82 -20.95
C SER A 16 -8.43 -4.49 -20.93
N TRP A 17 -8.14 -3.65 -19.93
CA TRP A 17 -8.69 -2.31 -19.83
C TRP A 17 -7.59 -1.28 -19.86
N THR A 18 -7.80 -0.24 -20.67
CA THR A 18 -7.02 0.99 -20.55
C THR A 18 -7.24 1.65 -19.19
N TYR A 19 -6.32 2.50 -18.77
CA TYR A 19 -6.48 3.24 -17.51
C TYR A 19 -7.71 4.15 -17.54
N ARG A 20 -8.10 4.66 -18.71
CA ARG A 20 -9.37 5.39 -18.89
C ARG A 20 -10.57 4.51 -18.56
N GLN A 21 -10.65 3.32 -19.16
CA GLN A 21 -11.74 2.38 -18.92
C GLN A 21 -11.76 1.92 -17.46
N LEU A 22 -10.58 1.64 -16.88
CA LEU A 22 -10.46 1.30 -15.47
C LEU A 22 -10.99 2.44 -14.57
N HIS A 23 -10.67 3.69 -14.90
CA HIS A 23 -11.14 4.86 -14.17
C HIS A 23 -12.67 5.04 -14.26
N GLU A 24 -13.25 4.84 -15.44
CA GLU A 24 -14.69 4.90 -15.68
C GLU A 24 -15.43 3.81 -14.88
N ILE A 25 -14.95 2.56 -14.96
CA ILE A 25 -15.50 1.41 -14.22
C ILE A 25 -15.39 1.63 -12.71
N ALA A 26 -14.22 2.04 -12.21
CA ALA A 26 -14.02 2.37 -10.80
C ALA A 26 -14.93 3.52 -10.36
N GLY A 27 -15.26 4.46 -11.25
CA GLY A 27 -16.23 5.52 -10.99
C GLY A 27 -17.65 5.00 -10.80
N GLY A 28 -18.13 4.16 -11.71
CA GLY A 28 -19.46 3.57 -11.60
C GLY A 28 -19.60 2.70 -10.34
N LEU A 29 -18.55 1.94 -10.01
CA LEU A 29 -18.47 1.20 -8.75
C LEU A 29 -18.49 2.11 -7.52
N ALA A 30 -17.80 3.27 -7.56
CA ALA A 30 -17.79 4.21 -6.45
C ALA A 30 -19.18 4.85 -6.22
N VAL A 31 -19.92 5.16 -7.30
CA VAL A 31 -21.32 5.61 -7.21
C VAL A 31 -22.20 4.53 -6.59
N ALA A 32 -22.08 3.28 -7.06
CA ALA A 32 -22.85 2.16 -6.54
C ALA A 32 -22.53 1.87 -5.06
N LEU A 33 -21.27 2.01 -4.66
CA LEU A 33 -20.86 1.92 -3.26
C LEU A 33 -21.47 3.02 -2.41
N HIS A 34 -21.41 4.26 -2.89
CA HIS A 34 -21.93 5.40 -2.17
C HIS A 34 -23.45 5.29 -1.97
N SER A 35 -24.19 4.80 -2.98
CA SER A 35 -25.64 4.64 -2.88
C SER A 35 -26.08 3.58 -1.87
N VAL A 36 -25.22 2.62 -1.53
CA VAL A 36 -25.46 1.62 -0.48
C VAL A 36 -24.85 2.00 0.88
N GLY A 37 -24.34 3.22 1.02
CA GLY A 37 -23.89 3.78 2.30
C GLY A 37 -22.38 3.72 2.55
N ALA A 38 -21.55 3.45 1.53
CA ALA A 38 -20.11 3.57 1.69
C ALA A 38 -19.70 5.04 1.93
N ASP A 39 -18.96 5.26 3.01
CA ASP A 39 -18.46 6.56 3.44
C ASP A 39 -17.02 6.45 4.00
N PRO A 40 -16.33 7.57 4.26
CA PRO A 40 -14.99 7.53 4.83
C PRO A 40 -14.89 6.99 6.27
N ALA A 41 -16.00 6.83 7.00
CA ALA A 41 -15.98 6.41 8.40
C ALA A 41 -15.80 4.90 8.55
N ARG A 42 -16.39 4.10 7.65
CA ARG A 42 -16.37 2.63 7.70
C ARG A 42 -15.64 2.03 6.50
N PRO A 43 -15.01 0.85 6.65
CA PRO A 43 -14.35 0.20 5.53
C PRO A 43 -15.35 -0.41 4.54
N VAL A 44 -14.86 -0.75 3.34
CA VAL A 44 -15.58 -1.56 2.36
C VAL A 44 -14.86 -2.89 2.20
N ALA A 45 -15.56 -4.00 2.34
CA ALA A 45 -15.00 -5.32 2.10
C ALA A 45 -14.91 -5.60 0.58
N VAL A 46 -13.83 -6.24 0.14
CA VAL A 46 -13.62 -6.62 -1.27
C VAL A 46 -13.38 -8.11 -1.34
N LEU A 47 -14.39 -8.86 -1.80
CA LEU A 47 -14.35 -10.31 -1.96
C LEU A 47 -14.41 -10.64 -3.45
N LEU A 48 -13.25 -10.76 -4.09
CA LEU A 48 -13.15 -11.00 -5.53
C LEU A 48 -12.03 -12.01 -5.82
N GLU A 49 -12.21 -12.79 -6.87
CA GLU A 49 -11.11 -13.51 -7.48
C GLU A 49 -10.13 -12.53 -8.16
N ARG A 50 -8.89 -12.99 -8.31
CA ARG A 50 -7.86 -12.19 -9.00
C ARG A 50 -8.31 -11.91 -10.42
N SER A 51 -8.55 -10.63 -10.70
CA SER A 51 -8.98 -10.15 -12.00
C SER A 51 -8.80 -8.64 -12.11
N VAL A 52 -9.02 -8.09 -13.30
CA VAL A 52 -9.06 -6.63 -13.50
C VAL A 52 -10.13 -5.94 -12.63
N TRP A 53 -11.21 -6.64 -12.27
CA TRP A 53 -12.26 -6.10 -11.39
C TRP A 53 -11.75 -5.81 -9.99
N MET A 54 -10.84 -6.63 -9.49
CA MET A 54 -10.24 -6.45 -8.17
C MET A 54 -9.49 -5.12 -8.07
N VAL A 55 -8.78 -4.74 -9.14
CA VAL A 55 -8.10 -3.44 -9.22
C VAL A 55 -9.11 -2.30 -9.32
N ALA A 56 -10.17 -2.46 -10.13
CA ALA A 56 -11.23 -1.46 -10.24
C ALA A 56 -11.97 -1.25 -8.91
N ALA A 57 -12.25 -2.32 -8.17
CA ALA A 57 -12.89 -2.29 -6.87
C ALA A 57 -12.03 -1.55 -5.83
N ALA A 58 -10.73 -1.85 -5.75
CA ALA A 58 -9.82 -1.15 -4.86
C ALA A 58 -9.80 0.37 -5.14
N LEU A 59 -9.74 0.76 -6.42
CA LEU A 59 -9.81 2.16 -6.83
C LEU A 59 -11.16 2.80 -6.50
N ALA A 60 -12.27 2.08 -6.70
CA ALA A 60 -13.61 2.56 -6.36
C ALA A 60 -13.74 2.88 -4.87
N VAL A 61 -13.22 2.00 -4.01
CA VAL A 61 -13.21 2.20 -2.54
C VAL A 61 -12.37 3.43 -2.17
N VAL A 62 -11.19 3.61 -2.77
CA VAL A 62 -10.40 4.83 -2.54
C VAL A 62 -11.16 6.09 -2.96
N ARG A 63 -11.95 6.04 -4.04
CA ARG A 63 -12.76 7.19 -4.49
C ARG A 63 -13.89 7.54 -3.52
N THR A 64 -14.44 6.59 -2.76
CA THR A 64 -15.40 6.88 -1.68
C THR A 64 -14.74 7.45 -0.43
N GLY A 65 -13.40 7.41 -0.35
CA GLY A 65 -12.61 7.79 0.83
C GLY A 65 -12.60 6.73 1.92
N SER A 66 -13.26 5.60 1.68
CA SER A 66 -13.24 4.45 2.57
C SER A 66 -11.92 3.69 2.42
N SER A 67 -11.55 2.93 3.45
CA SER A 67 -10.48 1.95 3.35
C SER A 67 -11.02 0.61 2.87
N TYR A 68 -10.30 -0.11 2.02
CA TYR A 68 -10.72 -1.47 1.64
C TYR A 68 -10.22 -2.55 2.62
N VAL A 69 -11.04 -3.59 2.81
CA VAL A 69 -10.68 -4.84 3.51
C VAL A 69 -10.65 -5.95 2.47
N PRO A 70 -9.48 -6.36 1.96
CA PRO A 70 -9.39 -7.42 0.97
C PRO A 70 -9.67 -8.78 1.62
N LEU A 71 -10.57 -9.54 1.01
CA LEU A 71 -10.96 -10.88 1.43
C LEU A 71 -10.63 -11.88 0.34
N ASP A 72 -9.99 -12.99 0.71
CA ASP A 72 -9.64 -14.05 -0.23
C ASP A 72 -10.81 -15.06 -0.34
N PRO A 73 -11.38 -15.30 -1.54
CA PRO A 73 -12.45 -16.27 -1.75
C PRO A 73 -12.12 -17.69 -1.28
N GLU A 74 -10.84 -18.07 -1.24
CA GLU A 74 -10.38 -19.39 -0.77
C GLU A 74 -10.41 -19.51 0.77
N THR A 75 -10.57 -18.40 1.50
CA THR A 75 -10.65 -18.38 2.96
C THR A 75 -11.92 -19.06 3.47
N PRO A 76 -11.89 -19.97 4.45
CA PRO A 76 -13.10 -20.62 4.98
C PRO A 76 -14.21 -19.63 5.40
N ALA A 77 -15.48 -19.99 5.21
CA ALA A 77 -16.63 -19.09 5.44
C ALA A 77 -16.65 -18.51 6.87
N ALA A 78 -16.48 -19.34 7.89
CA ALA A 78 -16.41 -18.92 9.28
C ALA A 78 -15.31 -17.87 9.55
N ARG A 79 -14.21 -17.91 8.79
CA ARG A 79 -13.15 -16.91 8.90
C ARG A 79 -13.54 -15.61 8.19
N LEU A 80 -14.19 -15.67 7.03
CA LEU A 80 -14.74 -14.49 6.36
C LEU A 80 -15.75 -13.77 7.26
N GLU A 81 -16.69 -14.52 7.86
CA GLU A 81 -17.65 -14.02 8.83
C GLU A 81 -16.94 -13.32 10.00
N SER A 82 -15.96 -13.97 10.64
CA SER A 82 -15.22 -13.36 11.75
C SER A 82 -14.50 -12.06 11.38
N ILE A 83 -14.01 -11.94 10.14
CA ILE A 83 -13.34 -10.72 9.66
C ILE A 83 -14.39 -9.64 9.39
N VAL A 84 -15.51 -9.98 8.78
CA VAL A 84 -16.60 -9.03 8.49
C VAL A 84 -17.25 -8.53 9.77
N GLU A 85 -17.43 -9.39 10.76
CA GLU A 85 -17.91 -9.02 12.10
C GLU A 85 -16.97 -8.02 12.79
N ASP A 86 -15.65 -8.24 12.76
CA ASP A 86 -14.67 -7.34 13.40
C ASP A 86 -14.45 -6.04 12.60
N ALA A 87 -14.49 -6.12 11.27
CA ALA A 87 -14.27 -4.97 10.39
C ALA A 87 -15.49 -4.04 10.29
N GLU A 88 -16.70 -4.57 10.55
CA GLU A 88 -17.98 -3.88 10.40
C GLU A 88 -18.04 -3.03 9.11
N PRO A 89 -17.90 -3.63 7.92
CA PRO A 89 -17.86 -2.87 6.68
C PRO A 89 -19.21 -2.18 6.39
N ALA A 90 -19.18 -0.98 5.81
CA ALA A 90 -20.39 -0.30 5.36
C ALA A 90 -21.04 -1.02 4.17
N ALA A 91 -20.22 -1.64 3.31
CA ALA A 91 -20.64 -2.40 2.16
C ALA A 91 -19.58 -3.43 1.76
N MET A 92 -19.95 -4.36 0.87
CA MET A 92 -19.05 -5.32 0.24
C MET A 92 -19.13 -5.20 -1.29
N ILE A 93 -17.98 -5.26 -1.97
CA ILE A 93 -17.90 -5.49 -3.42
C ILE A 93 -17.58 -6.97 -3.66
N THR A 94 -18.33 -7.61 -4.56
CA THR A 94 -18.07 -8.99 -4.99
C THR A 94 -18.59 -9.26 -6.41
N SER A 95 -18.46 -10.49 -6.90
CA SER A 95 -19.04 -10.96 -8.17
C SER A 95 -20.28 -11.82 -7.91
N ARG A 96 -21.16 -11.95 -8.91
CA ARG A 96 -22.34 -12.82 -8.82
C ARG A 96 -21.95 -14.28 -8.59
N SER A 97 -20.82 -14.71 -9.14
CA SER A 97 -20.26 -16.06 -8.91
C SER A 97 -19.91 -16.34 -7.45
N LEU A 98 -19.58 -15.30 -6.68
CA LEU A 98 -19.23 -15.39 -5.25
C LEU A 98 -20.38 -15.04 -4.32
N ALA A 99 -21.61 -14.84 -4.83
CA ALA A 99 -22.75 -14.43 -4.00
C ALA A 99 -23.02 -15.39 -2.82
N GLY A 100 -22.81 -16.70 -3.01
CA GLY A 100 -22.96 -17.70 -1.93
C GLY A 100 -21.87 -17.69 -0.86
N ARG A 101 -20.89 -16.79 -0.97
CA ARG A 101 -19.77 -16.62 -0.02
C ARG A 101 -19.89 -15.34 0.81
N VAL A 102 -20.89 -14.52 0.51
CA VAL A 102 -21.12 -13.24 1.17
C VAL A 102 -21.77 -13.48 2.54
N PRO A 103 -21.19 -12.98 3.64
CA PRO A 103 -21.84 -13.01 4.95
C PRO A 103 -23.13 -12.19 4.97
N ASP A 104 -24.10 -12.62 5.77
CA ASP A 104 -25.39 -11.95 5.89
C ASP A 104 -25.26 -10.54 6.50
N GLY A 105 -26.21 -9.65 6.15
CA GLY A 105 -26.36 -8.33 6.80
C GLY A 105 -25.45 -7.21 6.28
N VAL A 106 -24.62 -7.46 5.27
CA VAL A 106 -23.79 -6.43 4.63
C VAL A 106 -24.38 -6.03 3.27
N PRO A 107 -24.60 -4.73 2.97
CA PRO A 107 -24.98 -4.29 1.63
C PRO A 107 -23.94 -4.70 0.58
N VAL A 108 -24.40 -5.23 -0.55
CA VAL A 108 -23.51 -5.80 -1.58
C VAL A 108 -23.64 -5.05 -2.90
N VAL A 109 -22.49 -4.70 -3.49
CA VAL A 109 -22.36 -4.24 -4.87
C VAL A 109 -21.71 -5.34 -5.71
N TYR A 110 -22.38 -5.77 -6.78
CA TYR A 110 -21.84 -6.76 -7.69
C TYR A 110 -21.11 -6.09 -8.86
N VAL A 111 -19.86 -6.48 -9.11
CA VAL A 111 -19.05 -5.92 -10.20
C VAL A 111 -19.59 -6.27 -11.59
N ASP A 112 -20.40 -7.33 -11.68
CA ASP A 112 -20.95 -7.85 -12.93
C ASP A 112 -22.31 -7.20 -13.30
N ASP A 113 -22.87 -6.39 -12.41
CA ASP A 113 -24.13 -5.69 -12.64
C ASP A 113 -23.90 -4.42 -13.49
N PRO A 114 -24.95 -3.89 -14.15
CA PRO A 114 -24.86 -2.60 -14.82
C PRO A 114 -24.43 -1.48 -13.87
N LEU A 115 -23.33 -0.81 -14.20
CA LEU A 115 -22.79 0.28 -13.39
C LEU A 115 -23.41 1.62 -13.79
N PRO A 116 -23.74 2.50 -12.83
CA PRO A 116 -24.19 3.85 -13.12
C PRO A 116 -23.07 4.67 -13.77
N ALA A 117 -23.47 5.72 -14.51
CA ALA A 117 -22.52 6.69 -15.03
C ALA A 117 -21.82 7.43 -13.87
N ALA A 118 -20.53 7.68 -14.03
CA ALA A 118 -19.69 8.32 -13.00
C ALA A 118 -19.54 9.84 -13.19
N GLU A 119 -20.34 10.45 -14.08
CA GLU A 119 -20.13 11.81 -14.61
C GLU A 119 -20.19 12.89 -13.51
N ASP A 120 -20.94 12.65 -12.43
CA ASP A 120 -21.10 13.59 -11.31
C ASP A 120 -20.50 13.08 -9.99
N PHE A 121 -19.79 11.94 -9.99
CA PHE A 121 -19.23 11.40 -8.76
C PHE A 121 -17.98 12.16 -8.33
N THR A 122 -18.13 12.99 -7.30
CA THR A 122 -17.01 13.69 -6.68
C THR A 122 -16.28 12.74 -5.73
N SER A 123 -15.05 12.39 -6.09
CA SER A 123 -14.19 11.58 -5.20
C SER A 123 -13.98 12.29 -3.86
N ALA A 124 -13.99 11.52 -2.78
CA ALA A 124 -13.69 12.03 -1.45
C ALA A 124 -12.26 12.61 -1.38
N ALA A 125 -12.08 13.62 -0.53
CA ALA A 125 -10.76 14.15 -0.22
C ALA A 125 -10.00 13.16 0.66
N VAL A 126 -8.96 12.54 0.10
CA VAL A 126 -8.10 11.57 0.81
C VAL A 126 -6.80 12.25 1.24
N GLY A 127 -6.55 12.28 2.53
CA GLY A 127 -5.33 12.83 3.13
C GLY A 127 -4.28 11.74 3.43
N ARG A 128 -3.09 12.15 3.89
CA ARG A 128 -2.02 11.21 4.28
C ARG A 128 -2.43 10.32 5.46
N ASP A 129 -3.21 10.85 6.39
CA ASP A 129 -3.63 10.10 7.58
C ASP A 129 -4.92 9.30 7.36
N THR A 130 -5.57 9.47 6.20
CA THR A 130 -6.70 8.64 5.80
C THR A 130 -6.26 7.19 5.65
N ARG A 131 -7.05 6.26 6.18
CA ARG A 131 -6.79 4.82 6.09
C ARG A 131 -6.98 4.35 4.65
N ALA A 132 -5.97 3.69 4.09
CA ALA A 132 -6.01 3.15 2.73
C ALA A 132 -6.60 1.73 2.72
N TYR A 133 -6.14 0.87 3.63
CA TYR A 133 -6.60 -0.51 3.70
C TYR A 133 -6.46 -1.10 5.10
N ILE A 134 -7.15 -2.22 5.32
CA ILE A 134 -7.06 -3.03 6.52
C ILE A 134 -6.81 -4.47 6.12
N ILE A 135 -5.68 -5.05 6.51
CA ILE A 135 -5.36 -6.46 6.24
C ILE A 135 -5.40 -7.25 7.54
N PHE A 136 -6.14 -8.36 7.52
CA PHE A 136 -6.32 -9.22 8.67
C PHE A 136 -5.25 -10.31 8.74
N THR A 137 -4.56 -10.37 9.88
CA THR A 137 -3.52 -11.36 10.14
C THR A 137 -4.00 -12.39 11.15
N SER A 138 -3.42 -13.60 11.15
CA SER A 138 -3.68 -14.59 12.20
C SER A 138 -3.17 -14.05 13.54
N GLY A 139 -4.09 -13.71 14.44
CA GLY A 139 -3.74 -13.35 15.80
C GLY A 139 -3.26 -14.56 16.59
N THR A 140 -2.28 -14.35 17.47
CA THR A 140 -1.81 -15.36 18.43
C THR A 140 -2.91 -15.84 19.39
N THR A 141 -3.97 -15.05 19.55
CA THR A 141 -5.16 -15.31 20.38
C THR A 141 -6.29 -16.02 19.62
N GLY A 142 -6.05 -16.48 18.38
CA GLY A 142 -7.04 -17.15 17.54
C GLY A 142 -8.00 -16.21 16.81
N ARG A 143 -8.24 -14.99 17.33
CA ARG A 143 -9.01 -13.95 16.62
C ARG A 143 -8.14 -13.19 15.62
N PRO A 144 -8.61 -12.98 14.37
CA PRO A 144 -7.92 -12.13 13.40
C PRO A 144 -7.67 -10.72 13.94
N LYS A 145 -6.57 -10.08 13.53
CA LYS A 145 -6.28 -8.68 13.88
C LYS A 145 -6.16 -7.86 12.61
N GLY A 146 -6.99 -6.81 12.49
CA GLY A 146 -6.97 -5.87 11.38
C GLY A 146 -5.81 -4.88 11.50
N VAL A 147 -4.80 -5.01 10.65
CA VAL A 147 -3.69 -4.06 10.53
C VAL A 147 -4.13 -2.92 9.61
N GLN A 148 -4.26 -1.72 10.18
CA GLN A 148 -4.69 -0.53 9.47
C GLN A 148 -3.49 0.23 8.92
N VAL A 149 -3.51 0.56 7.62
CA VAL A 149 -2.43 1.28 6.95
C VAL A 149 -2.97 2.54 6.30
N SER A 150 -2.29 3.68 6.49
CA SER A 150 -2.71 4.96 5.91
C SER A 150 -2.19 5.15 4.48
N HIS A 151 -2.82 6.08 3.75
CA HIS A 151 -2.31 6.52 2.45
C HIS A 151 -0.90 7.08 2.55
N GLY A 152 -0.55 7.75 3.65
CA GLY A 152 0.79 8.26 3.91
C GLY A 152 1.83 7.14 4.03
N ASN A 153 1.51 6.04 4.72
CA ASN A 153 2.39 4.87 4.79
C ASN A 153 2.58 4.23 3.41
N LEU A 154 1.47 4.04 2.67
CA LEU A 154 1.51 3.48 1.32
C LEU A 154 2.34 4.35 0.37
N LEU A 155 2.12 5.66 0.34
CA LEU A 155 2.88 6.59 -0.50
C LEU A 155 4.37 6.58 -0.16
N SER A 156 4.73 6.50 1.12
CA SER A 156 6.14 6.37 1.54
C SER A 156 6.79 5.10 0.99
N LEU A 157 6.07 3.96 1.02
CA LEU A 157 6.55 2.71 0.42
C LEU A 157 6.77 2.84 -1.09
N LEU A 158 5.81 3.45 -1.80
CA LEU A 158 5.87 3.59 -3.26
C LEU A 158 6.98 4.53 -3.70
N VAL A 159 7.18 5.65 -3.00
CA VAL A 159 8.29 6.58 -3.26
C VAL A 159 9.64 5.88 -3.06
N ALA A 160 9.82 5.16 -1.95
CA ALA A 160 11.05 4.42 -1.69
C ALA A 160 11.30 3.32 -2.74
N SER A 161 10.23 2.66 -3.21
CA SER A 161 10.33 1.61 -4.23
C SER A 161 10.74 2.16 -5.59
N GLN A 162 10.19 3.31 -5.99
CA GLN A 162 10.53 3.93 -7.27
C GLN A 162 12.03 4.25 -7.37
N GLU A 163 12.66 4.66 -6.26
CA GLU A 163 14.10 4.93 -6.23
C GLU A 163 14.97 3.68 -6.47
N VAL A 164 14.46 2.50 -6.12
CA VAL A 164 15.19 1.24 -6.19
C VAL A 164 14.96 0.52 -7.52
N TYR A 165 13.71 0.48 -7.99
CA TYR A 165 13.30 -0.33 -9.13
C TYR A 165 13.15 0.46 -10.44
N ASP A 166 13.02 1.79 -10.38
CA ASP A 166 12.94 2.70 -11.54
C ASP A 166 11.89 2.28 -12.59
N PHE A 167 10.64 2.07 -12.15
CA PHE A 167 9.57 1.56 -13.01
C PHE A 167 9.30 2.45 -14.23
N GLY A 168 9.23 1.78 -15.37
CA GLY A 168 9.12 2.24 -16.76
C GLY A 168 7.69 2.19 -17.34
N PRO A 169 7.36 2.93 -18.42
CA PRO A 169 6.03 2.87 -19.03
C PRO A 169 5.88 1.65 -19.94
N ASN A 170 7.01 1.00 -20.22
CA ASN A 170 7.15 -0.20 -21.03
C ASN A 170 7.31 -1.45 -20.15
N ASP A 171 7.28 -1.28 -18.83
CA ASP A 171 7.40 -2.39 -17.91
C ASP A 171 6.04 -3.06 -17.73
N VAL A 172 6.09 -4.39 -17.63
CA VAL A 172 4.96 -5.22 -17.25
C VAL A 172 5.18 -5.67 -15.82
N TRP A 173 4.18 -5.43 -14.98
CA TRP A 173 4.23 -5.77 -13.57
C TRP A 173 3.12 -6.76 -13.23
N THR A 174 3.45 -7.77 -12.44
CA THR A 174 2.52 -8.84 -12.09
C THR A 174 1.91 -8.62 -10.72
N LEU A 175 0.61 -8.88 -10.60
CA LEU A 175 -0.10 -9.01 -9.34
C LEU A 175 -0.27 -10.50 -9.06
N PHE A 176 0.62 -11.07 -8.23
CA PHE A 176 0.71 -12.51 -8.04
C PHE A 176 0.36 -12.96 -6.63
N HIS A 177 0.52 -12.12 -5.62
CA HIS A 177 0.19 -12.50 -4.25
C HIS A 177 -1.32 -12.44 -4.03
N SER A 178 -1.81 -13.16 -3.00
CA SER A 178 -3.19 -13.02 -2.56
C SER A 178 -3.49 -11.56 -2.24
N PHE A 179 -4.65 -11.08 -2.66
CA PHE A 179 -5.07 -9.70 -2.42
C PHE A 179 -5.25 -9.40 -0.92
N ALA A 180 -5.49 -10.45 -0.11
CA ALA A 180 -5.54 -10.37 1.34
C ALA A 180 -4.14 -10.36 2.01
N PHE A 181 -3.05 -10.36 1.22
CA PHE A 181 -1.68 -10.26 1.71
C PHE A 181 -1.06 -8.90 1.36
N ASP A 182 -0.30 -8.31 2.29
CA ASP A 182 0.15 -6.91 2.20
C ASP A 182 1.09 -6.63 1.01
N PHE A 183 1.87 -7.63 0.60
CA PHE A 183 2.74 -7.50 -0.58
C PHE A 183 1.95 -7.24 -1.86
N SER A 184 0.70 -7.71 -1.97
CA SER A 184 -0.15 -7.44 -3.14
C SER A 184 -0.47 -5.96 -3.32
N VAL A 185 -0.47 -5.17 -2.23
CA VAL A 185 -0.66 -3.72 -2.29
C VAL A 185 0.51 -3.06 -3.01
N TRP A 186 1.73 -3.51 -2.71
CA TRP A 186 2.93 -3.08 -3.43
C TRP A 186 2.96 -3.59 -4.87
N GLU A 187 2.31 -4.70 -5.19
CA GLU A 187 2.21 -5.14 -6.59
C GLU A 187 1.21 -4.31 -7.39
N GLY A 188 0.07 -3.93 -6.79
CA GLY A 188 -0.99 -3.20 -7.47
C GLY A 188 -0.75 -1.69 -7.59
N ALA A 189 -0.11 -1.08 -6.59
CA ALA A 189 -0.06 0.38 -6.46
C ALA A 189 1.02 1.12 -7.30
N PRO A 190 2.27 0.65 -7.47
CA PRO A 190 3.31 1.36 -8.23
C PRO A 190 2.94 1.66 -9.69
N PRO A 191 2.36 0.73 -10.47
CA PRO A 191 1.91 1.01 -11.84
C PRO A 191 0.85 2.13 -11.89
N CYS A 192 0.04 2.25 -10.84
CA CYS A 192 -1.05 3.21 -10.73
C CYS A 192 -0.60 4.60 -10.27
N THR A 193 0.46 4.71 -9.44
CA THR A 193 0.91 5.98 -8.84
C THR A 193 2.02 6.71 -9.59
N ALA A 194 2.69 6.09 -10.55
CA ALA A 194 3.73 6.75 -11.33
C ALA A 194 3.14 7.83 -12.26
N ALA A 195 2.91 9.02 -11.71
CA ALA A 195 2.50 10.25 -12.39
C ALA A 195 3.69 11.13 -12.82
N GLY A 196 4.92 10.59 -12.89
CA GLY A 196 6.11 11.32 -13.32
C GLY A 196 6.87 10.56 -14.40
N TRP A 197 6.91 11.09 -15.63
CA TRP A 197 7.68 10.48 -16.73
C TRP A 197 8.43 11.52 -17.56
N SER A 198 9.73 11.70 -17.35
CA SER A 198 10.58 12.12 -18.46
C SER A 198 11.95 11.50 -18.36
N SER A 199 12.42 11.12 -19.55
CA SER A 199 13.69 10.50 -19.88
C SER A 199 14.89 11.03 -19.09
N TYR A 200 15.73 10.12 -18.60
CA TYR A 200 17.13 10.44 -18.41
C TYR A 200 18.07 9.39 -19.02
N ARG A 201 18.87 9.88 -19.98
CA ARG A 201 20.07 9.21 -20.51
C ARG A 201 21.00 8.83 -19.35
N ARG A 202 21.24 7.53 -19.19
CA ARG A 202 22.35 6.90 -18.47
C ARG A 202 23.46 7.87 -18.01
N ARG A 203 23.40 8.39 -16.77
CA ARG A 203 24.65 8.71 -16.05
C ARG A 203 25.10 7.45 -15.34
N ARG A 204 26.20 6.88 -15.83
CA ARG A 204 27.03 6.02 -14.98
C ARG A 204 27.43 6.85 -13.77
N ARG A 205 26.81 6.64 -12.60
CA ARG A 205 27.48 6.97 -11.34
C ARG A 205 28.64 6.00 -11.22
N ARG A 206 29.83 6.48 -11.60
CA ARG A 206 31.09 5.90 -11.12
C ARG A 206 31.00 5.96 -9.60
N ILE A 207 30.90 4.79 -8.95
CA ILE A 207 31.25 4.67 -7.54
C ILE A 207 32.66 5.25 -7.43
N ARG A 208 32.80 6.43 -6.82
CA ARG A 208 34.10 6.93 -6.38
C ARG A 208 34.59 5.93 -5.34
N ARG A 209 35.41 4.98 -5.76
CA ARG A 209 36.36 4.36 -4.85
C ARG A 209 37.13 5.51 -4.21
N ARG A 210 36.98 5.69 -2.89
CA ARG A 210 37.95 6.47 -2.11
C ARG A 210 39.31 5.86 -2.40
N SER A 211 40.17 6.63 -3.04
CA SER A 211 41.59 6.37 -3.20
C SER A 211 42.25 6.39 -1.81
N GLY A 212 42.34 5.22 -1.17
CA GLY A 212 43.41 4.92 -0.23
C GLY A 212 44.43 4.08 -1.00
N GLY A 213 45.58 4.67 -1.32
CA GLY A 213 46.61 4.07 -2.17
C GLY A 213 47.16 2.76 -1.61
N CYS A 214 47.45 1.83 -2.52
CA CYS A 214 48.40 0.76 -2.28
C CYS A 214 49.80 1.36 -2.11
N CYS A 215 50.44 1.14 -0.97
CA CYS A 215 51.86 0.87 -0.93
C CYS A 215 52.01 -0.60 -0.52
N ALA A 216 52.44 -1.42 -1.46
CA ALA A 216 52.90 -2.76 -1.21
C ALA A 216 54.30 -2.70 -0.61
N THR A 217 54.50 -3.28 0.56
CA THR A 217 55.80 -3.81 0.99
C THR A 217 55.58 -5.13 1.70
N SER A 218 56.22 -6.15 1.13
CA SER A 218 56.54 -7.48 1.65
C SER A 218 56.72 -7.59 3.17
N GLY A 219 56.25 -8.68 3.77
CA GLY A 219 56.75 -9.12 5.07
C GLY A 219 55.74 -9.86 5.93
N SER A 220 55.97 -11.16 6.13
CA SER A 220 55.38 -12.04 7.13
C SER A 220 55.01 -11.41 8.48
N ARG A 221 53.85 -11.78 9.06
CA ARG A 221 53.68 -12.44 10.38
C ARG A 221 52.26 -12.31 10.94
N SER A 222 51.94 -13.23 11.85
CA SER A 222 50.65 -13.60 12.42
C SER A 222 49.97 -12.61 13.39
N CYS A 223 48.64 -12.76 13.48
CA CYS A 223 47.70 -12.58 14.61
C CYS A 223 48.07 -11.71 15.83
N ALA A 224 47.16 -10.78 16.18
CA ALA A 224 46.70 -10.54 17.55
C ALA A 224 45.36 -9.75 17.58
N ARG A 225 44.40 -10.20 18.40
CA ARG A 225 43.13 -9.49 18.70
C ARG A 225 43.36 -8.37 19.74
N PRO A 226 42.63 -7.23 19.70
CA PRO A 226 42.72 -6.21 20.74
C PRO A 226 41.85 -6.52 21.97
N ARG A 227 42.41 -6.29 23.17
CA ARG A 227 41.74 -6.31 24.49
C ARG A 227 41.03 -4.97 24.78
N PRO A 228 39.97 -4.94 25.61
CA PRO A 228 39.30 -3.71 26.02
C PRO A 228 40.00 -3.04 27.24
N PRO A 229 39.85 -1.71 27.44
CA PRO A 229 40.49 -1.00 28.54
C PRO A 229 39.66 -1.04 29.83
N SER A 230 40.36 -1.20 30.96
CA SER A 230 39.84 -1.13 32.33
C SER A 230 40.09 0.26 32.96
N THR A 231 39.20 0.60 33.89
CA THR A 231 39.00 1.85 34.63
C THR A 231 40.15 2.25 35.57
N THR A 232 40.26 3.56 35.87
CA THR A 232 40.67 4.02 37.22
C THR A 232 40.15 5.43 37.51
N SER A 233 39.64 5.59 38.73
CA SER A 233 39.00 6.77 39.31
C SER A 233 39.98 7.75 39.95
N SER A 234 39.63 9.04 40.04
CA SER A 234 39.90 9.81 41.25
C SER A 234 38.83 10.89 41.49
N ARG A 235 38.47 11.04 42.77
CA ARG A 235 37.39 11.87 43.33
C ARG A 235 37.79 13.34 43.48
N ARG A 236 36.83 14.27 43.40
CA ARG A 236 36.37 15.14 44.52
C ARG A 236 35.18 16.02 44.07
N ARG A 237 34.41 16.46 45.07
CA ARG A 237 32.99 16.90 45.06
C ARG A 237 32.93 18.40 45.52
N PRO A 238 31.77 19.02 45.76
CA PRO A 238 30.97 19.87 44.85
C PRO A 238 30.81 21.34 45.34
N ALA A 239 30.20 22.23 44.53
CA ALA A 239 29.47 23.42 45.02
C ALA A 239 28.53 23.99 43.92
N SER A 240 27.24 24.14 44.26
CA SER A 240 26.24 25.02 43.62
C SER A 240 26.19 26.36 44.40
N PRO A 241 25.32 27.37 44.14
CA PRO A 241 24.44 27.71 43.01
C PRO A 241 24.54 29.23 42.63
N THR A 242 23.50 29.81 42.01
CA THR A 242 23.20 31.24 41.68
C THR A 242 23.61 31.71 40.26
N GLY A 243 22.81 32.46 39.49
CA GLY A 243 21.55 33.15 39.78
C GLY A 243 20.80 33.58 38.50
N CYS A 244 19.58 34.06 38.72
CA CYS A 244 18.66 34.67 37.74
C CYS A 244 19.22 35.97 37.13
N HIS A 245 18.77 36.32 35.91
CA HIS A 245 18.27 37.68 35.63
C HIS A 245 17.38 37.72 34.38
N CYS A 246 16.29 38.48 34.50
CA CYS A 246 15.29 38.81 33.49
C CYS A 246 15.64 40.09 32.69
N ALA A 247 14.88 40.25 31.60
CA ALA A 247 14.39 41.50 30.98
C ALA A 247 15.25 42.22 29.92
N GLY A 248 14.58 42.59 28.84
CA GLY A 248 15.05 43.37 27.69
C GLY A 248 14.27 43.03 26.44
#